data_AF-A0A0F9KXI4-F1
#
_entry.id   AF-A0A0F9KXI4-F1
#
_cell.length_a   1.000
_cell.length_b   1.000
_cell.length_c   1.000
_cell.angle_alpha   90.00
_cell.angle_beta   90.00
_cell.angle_gamma   90.00
#
_symmetry.space_group_name_H-M   'P 1'
#
loop_
_entity.id
_entity.type
_entity.pdbx_description
1 polymer ?
#
loop_
_entity_poly.entity_id
_entity_poly.type
_entity_poly.pdbx_seq_one_letter_code
_entity_poly.pdbx_strand_id
1 'polypeptide(L)'
;MSIGNIAEQLELNYVGLGIRKISQLIRFGDFTDDGSDAIGDVIMNTTIPAGSFILGCKATVKTGFTGDTTATMKVGTSKDAGDISGNTTINVLAAARNLVRASFISSDAGLIAVSSTQTVYVGVTGGADFGSISAGLMLVEVYYFSTNVELTSDHPTEVSLNNAS
;
A
#
# COMPACT_ATOMS: atom_id res chain seq x y z
N MET A 1 17.78 0.63 -25.58
CA MET A 1 16.44 1.12 -25.17
C MET A 1 16.55 1.52 -23.72
N SER A 2 16.26 2.77 -23.37
CA SER A 2 16.24 3.18 -21.96
C SER A 2 15.03 2.54 -21.27
N ILE A 3 15.10 2.39 -19.94
CA ILE A 3 13.99 1.86 -19.15
C ILE A 3 12.74 2.77 -19.27
N GLY A 4 12.94 4.07 -19.50
CA GLY A 4 11.87 5.05 -19.78
C GLY A 4 11.09 4.71 -21.05
N ASN A 5 11.77 4.27 -22.11
CA ASN A 5 11.11 3.94 -23.38
C ASN A 5 10.15 2.73 -23.25
N ILE A 6 10.36 1.82 -22.29
CA ILE A 6 9.50 0.63 -22.15
C ILE A 6 8.19 0.97 -21.43
N ALA A 7 8.24 1.80 -20.38
CA ALA A 7 7.04 2.25 -19.68
C ALA A 7 6.17 3.12 -20.59
N GLU A 8 6.77 4.07 -21.30
CA GLU A 8 6.07 4.92 -22.26
C GLU A 8 5.42 4.11 -23.39
N GLN A 9 6.12 3.11 -23.94
CA GLN A 9 5.58 2.27 -25.02
C GLN A 9 4.43 1.36 -24.56
N LEU A 10 4.41 0.96 -23.30
CA LEU A 10 3.31 0.16 -22.75
C LEU A 10 2.05 0.99 -22.53
N GLU A 11 2.21 2.23 -22.06
CA GLU A 11 1.08 3.15 -21.84
C GLU A 11 0.53 3.77 -23.13
N LEU A 12 1.38 3.93 -24.16
CA LEU A 12 0.99 4.41 -25.49
C LEU A 12 0.45 3.31 -26.42
N ASN A 13 0.36 2.06 -25.95
CA ASN A 13 -0.20 0.96 -26.72
C ASN A 13 -1.74 1.02 -26.78
N TYR A 14 -2.38 0.27 -27.69
CA TYR A 14 -3.83 0.28 -27.95
C TYR A 14 -4.71 0.04 -26.71
N VAL A 15 -4.17 -0.55 -25.65
CA VAL A 15 -4.89 -0.81 -24.40
C VAL A 15 -4.88 0.40 -23.46
N GLY A 16 -3.88 1.29 -23.56
CA GLY A 16 -3.79 2.50 -22.74
C GLY A 16 -3.70 2.25 -21.23
N LEU A 17 -3.18 1.09 -20.81
CA LEU A 17 -3.10 0.68 -19.40
C LEU A 17 -1.65 0.59 -18.92
N GLY A 18 -1.34 1.27 -17.81
CA GLY A 18 -0.05 1.18 -17.12
C GLY A 18 -0.15 0.39 -15.81
N ILE A 19 0.85 -0.44 -15.49
CA ILE A 19 1.00 -1.06 -14.16
C ILE A 19 1.74 -0.08 -13.26
N ARG A 20 1.09 0.35 -12.17
CA ARG A 20 1.61 1.38 -11.28
C ARG A 20 1.54 0.94 -9.82
N LYS A 21 2.25 1.69 -8.98
CA LYS A 21 2.22 1.52 -7.53
C LYS A 21 2.32 2.85 -6.80
N ILE A 22 1.66 2.94 -5.66
CA ILE A 22 2.00 3.90 -4.61
C ILE A 22 2.79 3.19 -3.52
N SER A 23 3.71 3.89 -2.86
CA SER A 23 4.51 3.30 -1.78
C SER A 23 4.84 4.30 -0.69
N GLN A 24 4.73 3.88 0.56
CA GLN A 24 5.09 4.69 1.71
C GLN A 24 5.79 3.87 2.78
N LEU A 25 6.85 4.44 3.34
CA LEU A 25 7.47 3.94 4.55
C LEU A 25 6.72 4.52 5.75
N ILE A 26 6.08 3.65 6.53
CA ILE A 26 5.21 3.99 7.66
C ILE A 26 5.90 3.54 8.95
N ARG A 27 6.01 4.46 9.90
CA ARG A 27 6.52 4.25 11.26
C ARG A 27 5.36 4.12 12.23
N PHE A 28 5.59 3.46 13.36
CA PHE A 28 4.65 3.43 14.48
C PHE A 28 4.15 4.84 14.88
N GLY A 29 5.05 5.84 14.94
CA GLY A 29 4.67 7.21 15.29
C GLY A 29 3.87 7.97 14.21
N ASP A 30 3.66 7.39 13.02
CA ASP A 30 2.82 8.00 11.98
C ASP A 30 1.33 7.66 12.17
N PHE A 31 1.01 6.70 13.03
CA PHE A 31 -0.36 6.28 13.31
C PHE A 31 -1.05 7.23 14.29
N THR A 32 -2.32 7.49 14.02
CA THR A 32 -3.22 8.15 14.96
C THR A 32 -3.97 7.09 15.73
N ASP A 33 -3.92 7.20 17.05
CA ASP A 33 -4.69 6.41 18.00
C ASP A 33 -5.80 7.31 18.55
N ASP A 34 -7.06 6.87 18.46
CA ASP A 34 -8.17 7.61 19.06
C ASP A 34 -8.36 7.29 20.55
N GLY A 35 -7.52 6.40 21.10
CA GLY A 35 -7.45 6.01 22.50
C GLY A 35 -8.65 5.20 22.97
N SER A 36 -9.48 4.71 22.05
CA SER A 36 -10.73 3.99 22.36
C SER A 36 -10.85 2.64 21.67
N ASP A 37 -10.04 2.37 20.65
CA ASP A 37 -10.01 1.10 19.95
C ASP A 37 -8.60 0.47 19.92
N ALA A 38 -8.52 -0.75 19.40
CA ALA A 38 -7.26 -1.48 19.28
C ALA A 38 -6.49 -1.07 18.01
N ILE A 39 -6.87 0.00 17.30
CA ILE A 39 -6.46 0.28 15.93
C ILE A 39 -5.75 1.63 15.84
N GLY A 40 -4.52 1.59 15.34
CA GLY A 40 -3.85 2.79 14.85
C GLY A 40 -4.12 2.93 13.37
N ASP A 41 -4.53 4.11 12.93
CA ASP A 41 -4.75 4.42 11.51
C ASP A 41 -3.77 5.45 10.97
N VAL A 42 -3.38 5.25 9.71
CA VAL A 42 -2.61 6.22 8.94
C VAL A 42 -3.14 6.31 7.52
N ILE A 43 -3.18 7.54 7.00
CA ILE A 43 -3.52 7.83 5.62
C ILE A 43 -2.23 7.90 4.80
N MET A 44 -2.18 7.19 3.68
CA MET A 44 -1.04 7.31 2.77
C MET A 44 -1.02 8.68 2.09
N ASN A 45 0.17 9.25 1.91
CA ASN A 45 0.37 10.58 1.33
C ASN A 45 0.03 10.65 -0.17
N THR A 46 0.00 9.51 -0.84
CA THR A 46 -0.31 9.42 -2.28
C THR A 46 -1.64 8.71 -2.47
N THR A 47 -2.49 9.30 -3.31
CA THR A 47 -3.80 8.75 -3.67
C THR A 47 -3.72 7.93 -4.94
N ILE A 48 -4.67 7.02 -5.13
CA ILE A 48 -4.86 6.28 -6.38
C ILE A 48 -5.79 7.10 -7.29
N PRO A 49 -5.43 7.36 -8.55
CA PRO A 49 -6.24 8.20 -9.42
C PRO A 49 -7.52 7.51 -9.89
N ALA A 50 -8.53 8.30 -10.26
CA ALA A 50 -9.75 7.81 -10.91
C ALA A 50 -9.44 7.02 -12.20
N GLY A 51 -10.23 6.00 -12.49
CA GLY A 51 -10.02 5.08 -13.62
C GLY A 51 -9.07 3.92 -13.32
N SER A 52 -8.57 3.83 -12.09
CA SER A 52 -7.66 2.75 -11.69
C SER A 52 -8.38 1.45 -11.33
N PHE A 53 -7.63 0.36 -11.40
CA PHE A 53 -8.05 -1.00 -11.03
C PHE A 53 -7.08 -1.54 -10.00
N ILE A 54 -7.50 -1.66 -8.74
CA ILE A 54 -6.59 -2.04 -7.64
C ILE A 54 -6.37 -3.56 -7.63
N LEU A 55 -5.11 -3.97 -7.61
CA LEU A 55 -4.70 -5.38 -7.62
C LEU A 55 -4.52 -5.94 -6.22
N GLY A 56 -4.05 -5.12 -5.30
CA GLY A 56 -3.74 -5.52 -3.93
C GLY A 56 -2.58 -4.74 -3.35
N CYS A 57 -2.06 -5.25 -2.24
CA CYS A 57 -0.96 -4.63 -1.51
C CYS A 57 0.14 -5.63 -1.17
N LYS A 58 1.30 -5.06 -0.85
CA LYS A 58 2.44 -5.76 -0.28
C LYS A 58 2.97 -4.96 0.90
N ALA A 59 3.19 -5.65 2.02
CA ALA A 59 3.89 -5.09 3.16
C ALA A 59 5.29 -5.71 3.30
N THR A 60 6.26 -4.87 3.66
CA THR A 60 7.61 -5.27 4.06
C THR A 60 7.90 -4.65 5.42
N VAL A 61 7.78 -5.47 6.47
CA VAL A 61 8.01 -5.07 7.86
C VAL A 61 9.51 -5.13 8.14
N LYS A 62 10.12 -3.96 8.30
CA LYS A 62 11.54 -3.82 8.65
C LYS A 62 11.77 -3.99 10.14
N THR A 63 10.88 -3.43 10.95
CA THR A 63 10.83 -3.58 12.41
C THR A 63 9.42 -4.00 12.77
N GLY A 64 9.28 -5.10 13.50
CA GLY A 64 7.98 -5.62 13.94
C GLY A 64 7.21 -4.59 14.75
N PHE A 65 5.88 -4.64 14.65
CA PHE A 65 4.98 -3.85 15.49
C PHE A 65 4.84 -4.53 16.85
N THR A 66 5.83 -4.30 17.73
CA THR A 66 6.01 -4.99 19.01
C THR A 66 5.48 -4.18 20.19
N GLY A 67 5.25 -4.85 21.32
CA GLY A 67 4.73 -4.24 22.56
C GLY A 67 3.44 -4.92 23.03
N ASP A 68 2.72 -5.53 22.09
CA ASP A 68 1.55 -6.38 22.33
C ASP A 68 1.84 -7.84 21.90
N THR A 69 0.93 -8.75 22.27
CA THR A 69 0.85 -10.16 21.89
C THR A 69 0.47 -10.37 20.42
N THR A 70 -0.26 -9.43 19.81
CA THR A 70 -0.66 -9.48 18.41
C THR A 70 -0.51 -8.12 17.75
N ALA A 71 -0.11 -8.12 16.48
CA ALA A 71 -0.18 -6.93 15.64
C ALA A 71 -0.53 -7.36 14.21
N THR A 72 -1.66 -6.86 13.72
CA THR A 72 -2.15 -7.19 12.38
C THR A 72 -2.51 -5.95 11.58
N MET A 73 -2.29 -5.98 10.29
CA MET A 73 -2.51 -4.88 9.37
C MET A 73 -3.69 -5.15 8.43
N LYS A 74 -4.42 -4.10 8.08
CA LYS A 74 -5.31 -4.03 6.92
C LYS A 74 -4.99 -2.81 6.06
N VAL A 75 -5.32 -2.91 4.78
CA VAL A 75 -5.21 -1.80 3.82
C VAL A 75 -6.55 -1.67 3.11
N GLY A 76 -7.05 -0.44 3.01
CA GLY A 76 -8.35 -0.21 2.41
C GLY A 76 -8.59 1.20 1.90
N THR A 77 -9.77 1.40 1.33
CA THR A 77 -10.24 2.67 0.76
C THR A 77 -10.94 3.58 1.76
N SER A 78 -11.18 3.09 2.98
CA SER A 78 -11.73 3.83 4.12
C SER A 78 -11.11 3.32 5.43
N LYS A 79 -11.29 4.07 6.54
CA LYS A 79 -10.85 3.65 7.88
C LYS A 79 -11.38 2.23 8.18
N ASP A 80 -10.53 1.37 8.73
CA ASP A 80 -10.84 -0.03 9.09
C ASP A 80 -11.25 -0.99 7.96
N ALA A 81 -11.38 -0.50 6.72
CA ALA A 81 -11.62 -1.35 5.58
C ALA A 81 -10.38 -2.19 5.24
N GLY A 82 -10.62 -3.41 4.77
CA GLY A 82 -9.57 -4.32 4.32
C GLY A 82 -9.66 -4.65 2.84
N ASP A 83 -10.43 -3.89 2.05
CA ASP A 83 -10.75 -4.23 0.66
C ASP A 83 -9.51 -4.34 -0.23
N ILE A 84 -8.47 -3.53 -0.02
CA ILE A 84 -7.19 -3.65 -0.75
C ILE A 84 -6.36 -4.86 -0.25
N SER A 85 -6.48 -5.22 1.03
CA SER A 85 -5.84 -6.40 1.63
C SER A 85 -6.72 -7.67 1.63
N GLY A 86 -7.74 -7.71 0.76
CA GLY A 86 -8.57 -8.91 0.54
C GLY A 86 -9.62 -9.18 1.60
N ASN A 87 -9.99 -8.17 2.40
CA ASN A 87 -10.72 -8.28 3.66
C ASN A 87 -10.08 -9.24 4.66
N THR A 88 -8.76 -9.42 4.55
CA THR A 88 -7.95 -10.24 5.45
C THR A 88 -6.90 -9.40 6.16
N THR A 89 -6.36 -9.96 7.24
CA THR A 89 -5.27 -9.36 8.00
C THR A 89 -3.90 -9.86 7.57
N ILE A 90 -2.91 -8.99 7.75
CA ILE A 90 -1.49 -9.27 7.53
C ILE A 90 -0.79 -9.23 8.89
N ASN A 91 -0.13 -10.30 9.32
CA ASN A 91 0.62 -10.28 10.57
C ASN A 91 1.87 -9.40 10.43
N VAL A 92 1.99 -8.39 11.29
CA VAL A 92 3.10 -7.42 11.31
C VAL A 92 3.86 -7.39 12.65
N LEU A 93 3.58 -8.35 13.53
CA LEU A 93 4.22 -8.46 14.86
C LEU A 93 5.74 -8.61 14.79
N ALA A 94 6.24 -9.28 13.75
CA ALA A 94 7.66 -9.52 13.54
C ALA A 94 8.12 -8.98 12.19
N ALA A 95 9.43 -8.78 12.05
CA ALA A 95 10.03 -8.43 10.78
C ALA A 95 9.78 -9.53 9.74
N ALA A 96 9.28 -9.13 8.57
CA ALA A 96 8.89 -10.03 7.51
C ALA A 96 8.88 -9.28 6.17
N ARG A 97 9.11 -10.01 5.08
CA ARG A 97 9.14 -9.45 3.73
C ARG A 97 8.12 -10.15 2.85
N ASN A 98 7.69 -9.46 1.78
CA ASN A 98 6.80 -10.01 0.76
C ASN A 98 5.47 -10.51 1.34
N LEU A 99 4.90 -9.76 2.30
CA LEU A 99 3.57 -10.04 2.81
C LEU A 99 2.54 -9.49 1.81
N VAL A 100 2.19 -10.31 0.83
CA VAL A 100 1.30 -9.93 -0.27
C VAL A 100 -0.14 -10.32 0.04
N ARG A 101 -1.07 -9.44 -0.33
CA ARG A 101 -2.52 -9.72 -0.38
C ARG A 101 -3.09 -9.19 -1.68
N ALA A 102 -3.92 -10.00 -2.31
CA ALA A 102 -4.75 -9.55 -3.41
C ALA A 102 -5.90 -8.69 -2.86
N SER A 103 -6.36 -7.74 -3.66
CA SER A 103 -7.59 -7.01 -3.37
C SER A 103 -8.78 -7.95 -3.30
N PHE A 104 -9.77 -7.57 -2.52
CA PHE A 104 -11.00 -8.30 -2.38
C PHE A 104 -11.74 -8.31 -3.72
N ILE A 105 -12.13 -9.50 -4.15
CA ILE A 105 -12.95 -9.70 -5.34
C ILE A 105 -14.29 -10.22 -4.84
N SER A 106 -15.34 -9.41 -4.99
CA SER A 106 -16.70 -9.87 -4.73
C SER A 106 -17.28 -10.52 -5.98
N SER A 107 -18.27 -11.40 -5.79
CA SER A 107 -19.02 -12.01 -6.90
C SER A 107 -19.72 -10.97 -7.79
N ASP A 108 -20.01 -9.80 -7.23
CA ASP A 108 -20.91 -8.81 -7.84
C ASP A 108 -20.17 -7.61 -8.44
N ALA A 109 -18.96 -7.31 -7.94
CA ALA A 109 -18.19 -6.12 -8.35
C ALA A 109 -16.88 -6.45 -9.08
N GLY A 110 -16.39 -7.70 -8.99
CA GLY A 110 -15.10 -8.07 -9.60
C GLY A 110 -13.93 -7.35 -8.93
N LEU A 111 -13.00 -6.83 -9.75
CA LEU A 111 -11.84 -6.08 -9.27
C LEU A 111 -12.26 -4.66 -8.80
N ILE A 112 -11.56 -4.11 -7.80
CA ILE A 112 -11.89 -2.78 -7.25
C ILE A 112 -11.61 -1.70 -8.30
N ALA A 113 -12.67 -1.20 -8.94
CA ALA A 113 -12.62 -0.11 -9.90
C ALA A 113 -12.78 1.25 -9.17
N VAL A 114 -11.85 2.16 -9.43
CA VAL A 114 -11.74 3.44 -8.77
C VAL A 114 -12.49 4.50 -9.58
N SER A 115 -13.70 4.88 -9.15
CA SER A 115 -14.54 5.85 -9.87
C SER A 115 -14.15 7.32 -9.64
N SER A 116 -13.42 7.60 -8.57
CA SER A 116 -12.89 8.93 -8.21
C SER A 116 -11.57 8.77 -7.46
N THR A 117 -10.74 9.80 -7.39
CA THR A 117 -9.44 9.74 -6.70
C THR A 117 -9.61 9.17 -5.29
N GLN A 118 -8.88 8.08 -5.03
CA GLN A 118 -9.06 7.25 -3.86
C GLN A 118 -7.93 7.46 -2.86
N THR A 119 -8.30 7.81 -1.63
CA THR A 119 -7.39 7.83 -0.49
C THR A 119 -7.15 6.41 0.00
N VAL A 120 -5.92 6.09 0.41
CA VAL A 120 -5.57 4.77 0.93
C VAL A 120 -5.31 4.87 2.42
N TYR A 121 -6.00 4.02 3.17
CA TYR A 121 -5.91 3.88 4.61
C TYR A 121 -5.14 2.62 4.95
N VAL A 122 -4.28 2.71 5.96
CA VAL A 122 -3.56 1.59 6.55
C VAL A 122 -3.89 1.57 8.03
N GLY A 123 -4.51 0.48 8.47
CA GLY A 123 -4.81 0.23 9.88
C GLY A 123 -3.89 -0.85 10.44
N VAL A 124 -3.40 -0.66 11.67
CA VAL A 124 -2.72 -1.71 12.45
C VAL A 124 -3.50 -1.94 13.73
N THR A 125 -3.99 -3.16 13.90
CA THR A 125 -4.76 -3.61 15.07
C THR A 125 -3.86 -4.38 16.02
N GLY A 126 -3.75 -3.89 17.26
CA GLY A 126 -3.17 -4.57 18.42
C GLY A 126 -4.11 -5.64 19.00
N GLY A 127 -3.75 -6.22 20.13
CA GLY A 127 -4.55 -7.23 20.83
C GLY A 127 -5.69 -6.63 21.66
N ALA A 128 -5.40 -5.55 22.40
CA ALA A 128 -6.39 -4.86 23.23
C ALA A 128 -6.46 -3.35 22.97
N ASP A 129 -5.31 -2.72 22.74
CA ASP A 129 -5.16 -1.28 22.61
C ASP A 129 -3.96 -1.00 21.69
N PHE A 130 -4.10 -0.10 20.72
CA PHE A 130 -2.99 0.28 19.85
C PHE A 130 -1.84 0.93 20.63
N GLY A 131 -2.14 1.65 21.71
CA GLY A 131 -1.15 2.26 22.61
C GLY A 131 -0.24 1.24 23.31
N SER A 132 -0.56 -0.05 23.27
CA SER A 132 0.33 -1.12 23.75
C SER A 132 1.48 -1.43 22.78
N ILE A 133 1.36 -1.03 21.51
CA ILE A 133 2.44 -1.11 20.53
C ILE A 133 3.42 0.04 20.79
N SER A 134 4.73 -0.24 20.76
CA SER A 134 5.78 0.72 21.13
C SER A 134 6.86 0.93 20.07
N ALA A 135 6.84 0.12 19.02
CA ALA A 135 7.75 0.21 17.89
C ALA A 135 7.07 -0.33 16.63
N GLY A 136 7.59 0.01 15.46
CA GLY A 136 7.08 -0.49 14.19
C GLY A 136 7.63 0.30 13.01
N LEU A 137 8.02 -0.42 11.95
CA LEU A 137 8.45 0.19 10.70
C LEU A 137 8.15 -0.75 9.54
N MET A 138 7.37 -0.29 8.56
CA MET A 138 7.07 -1.07 7.36
C MET A 138 6.97 -0.22 6.11
N LEU A 139 7.33 -0.82 4.97
CA LEU A 139 7.03 -0.29 3.65
C LEU A 139 5.73 -0.93 3.16
N VAL A 140 4.75 -0.10 2.83
CA VAL A 140 3.48 -0.51 2.21
C VAL A 140 3.50 -0.10 0.76
N GLU A 141 3.20 -1.04 -0.13
CA GLU A 141 3.08 -0.83 -1.57
C GLU A 141 1.67 -1.26 -1.99
N VAL A 142 0.95 -0.42 -2.73
CA VAL A 142 -0.35 -0.77 -3.35
C VAL A 142 -0.19 -0.73 -4.85
N TYR A 143 -0.56 -1.82 -5.51
CA TYR A 143 -0.42 -2.00 -6.96
C TYR A 143 -1.76 -1.85 -7.65
N TYR A 144 -1.77 -1.17 -8.80
CA TYR A 144 -2.97 -0.91 -9.58
C TYR A 144 -2.65 -0.80 -11.06
N PHE A 145 -3.64 -1.10 -11.93
CA PHE A 145 -3.61 -0.62 -13.31
C PHE A 145 -4.19 0.78 -13.37
N SER A 146 -3.62 1.64 -14.20
CA SER A 146 -4.12 3.00 -14.48
C SER A 146 -4.49 3.12 -15.96
N THR A 147 -5.64 3.71 -16.23
CA THR A 147 -6.03 4.19 -17.58
C THR A 147 -5.51 5.60 -17.86
N ASN A 148 -4.98 6.29 -16.84
CA ASN A 148 -4.43 7.63 -16.99
C ASN A 148 -2.97 7.53 -17.41
N VAL A 149 -2.62 8.31 -18.43
CA VAL A 149 -1.24 8.54 -18.85
C VAL A 149 -0.58 9.46 -17.82
N GLU A 150 0.32 8.94 -16.99
CA GLU A 150 1.08 9.77 -16.04
C GLU A 150 2.58 9.66 -16.35
N LEU A 151 2.99 10.38 -17.40
CA LEU A 151 4.36 10.44 -17.91
C LEU A 151 5.33 11.22 -16.99
N THR A 152 4.86 11.71 -15.84
CA THR A 152 5.56 12.75 -15.05
C THR A 152 5.55 12.53 -13.54
N SER A 153 5.18 11.35 -13.02
CA SER A 153 5.45 11.08 -11.60
C SER A 153 6.95 10.85 -11.45
N ASP A 154 7.68 11.84 -10.92
CA ASP A 154 9.13 11.85 -10.63
C ASP A 154 9.56 10.76 -9.62
N HIS A 155 9.19 9.50 -9.86
CA HIS A 155 9.78 8.37 -9.17
C HIS A 155 11.22 8.23 -9.69
N PRO A 156 12.24 8.21 -8.81
CA PRO A 156 13.63 8.09 -9.24
C PRO A 156 13.79 6.76 -9.99
N THR A 157 13.94 6.83 -11.30
CA THR A 157 14.12 5.67 -12.18
C THR A 157 15.58 5.19 -12.22
N GLU A 158 16.50 5.87 -11.54
CA GLU A 158 17.90 5.48 -11.46
C GLU A 158 18.43 5.52 -10.02
N VAL A 159 18.58 4.35 -9.40
CA VAL A 159 19.59 4.17 -8.36
C VAL A 159 20.92 4.10 -9.10
N SER A 160 21.70 5.18 -9.05
CA SER A 160 23.06 5.20 -9.60
C SER A 160 23.90 4.14 -8.88
N LEU A 161 24.15 3.02 -9.54
CA LEU A 161 25.13 2.01 -9.12
C LEU A 161 26.49 2.33 -9.75
N ASN A 162 26.95 3.56 -9.62
CA ASN A 162 28.34 3.88 -9.91
C ASN A 162 29.13 3.69 -8.60
N ASN A 163 29.54 2.45 -8.34
CA ASN A 163 30.69 2.21 -7.48
C ASN A 163 31.88 2.91 -8.14
N ALA A 164 32.28 4.05 -7.56
CA ALA A 164 33.51 4.73 -7.89
C ALA A 164 34.67 3.73 -7.86
N SER A 165 35.53 3.83 -8.88
CA SER A 165 36.81 3.15 -8.95
C SER A 165 37.78 3.69 -7.91
#